data_AF-A0A960U983-F1
#
_entry.id   AF-A0A960U983-F1
#
_cell.length_a   1.000
_cell.length_b   1.000
_cell.length_c   1.000
_cell.angle_alpha   90.00
_cell.angle_beta   90.00
_cell.angle_gamma   90.00
#
_symmetry.space_group_name_H-M   'P 1'
#
loop_
_entity.id
_entity.type
_entity.pdbx_description
1 polymer ?
#
loop_
_entity_poly.entity_id
_entity_poly.type
_entity_poly.pdbx_seq_one_letter_code
_entity_poly.pdbx_strand_id
1 'polypeptide(L)'
;MKPLYIRLLLLLILFFHISTIGAKDRKLESIYILPIRSSGIHKSLEAELQSILRIETIQLVSERFTILDEDLQRLSGERLAKKQSLGIDEEKDIHPLLKHIEPDYFLFSKLSMSNKSILFLNLRLIKNSGSSYVLQNELVLHFPENLKEFYMAQAIKKLFQKDYQTSEYSIIPIPEALALSFIPSEELWSLEVPNENTKISQILRILKEQEEKAYAAFQAKDYSLSLKHYSVLLNSIQEKLRTEEKNKILDYTNHLKQNFQIVYTYYLRARLDELDKNLQKGKSDKEDTLQSRLTSYSKLLEEYRMYSFYLNSLEIEKKLKDRVVYYKLLLYQKKEKLADTLYYHKNFLESLKAYLDIEQEIRQDKDLPPSYQNSIQKKITNVKKTATFFLKNGVRTYCDNAENINLKLQIQGSIGAEDKSRLEAELEESLVLAERRMKENQEFLTEDIREYYN
;
A
#
# COMPACT_ATOMS: atom_id res chain seq x y z
N MET A 1 -44.13 34.85 -41.46
CA MET A 1 -42.75 34.62 -41.95
C MET A 1 -41.66 34.59 -40.84
N LYS A 2 -41.98 34.45 -39.55
CA LYS A 2 -40.97 34.42 -38.46
C LYS A 2 -40.56 33.03 -37.89
N PRO A 3 -41.33 31.92 -38.02
CA PRO A 3 -40.92 30.65 -37.40
C PRO A 3 -39.89 29.84 -38.22
N LEU A 4 -39.78 30.12 -39.53
CA LEU A 4 -38.83 29.42 -40.41
C LEU A 4 -37.38 29.89 -40.17
N TYR A 5 -37.18 31.19 -39.93
CA TYR A 5 -35.86 31.76 -39.65
C TYR A 5 -35.32 31.33 -38.28
N ILE A 6 -36.18 31.16 -37.27
CA ILE A 6 -35.75 30.68 -35.94
C ILE A 6 -35.32 29.21 -36.01
N ARG A 7 -36.03 28.37 -36.79
CA ARG A 7 -35.64 26.97 -37.02
C ARG A 7 -34.35 26.86 -37.83
N LEU A 8 -34.18 27.71 -38.86
CA LEU A 8 -32.94 27.74 -39.64
C LEU A 8 -31.75 28.26 -38.82
N LEU A 9 -31.97 29.25 -37.93
CA LEU A 9 -30.94 29.79 -37.03
C LEU A 9 -30.54 28.76 -35.94
N LEU A 10 -31.50 28.01 -35.37
CA LEU A 10 -31.20 26.92 -34.44
C LEU A 10 -30.43 25.78 -35.13
N LEU A 11 -30.79 25.44 -36.38
CA LEU A 11 -30.05 24.46 -37.19
C LEU A 11 -28.65 24.96 -37.54
N LEU A 12 -28.47 26.25 -37.82
CA LEU A 12 -27.16 26.86 -38.08
C LEU A 12 -26.29 26.95 -36.83
N ILE A 13 -26.86 27.20 -35.65
CA ILE A 13 -26.14 27.19 -34.37
C ILE A 13 -25.71 25.76 -34.01
N LEU A 14 -26.56 24.76 -34.27
CA LEU A 14 -26.20 23.34 -34.15
C LEU A 14 -25.09 22.95 -35.15
N PHE A 15 -25.15 23.41 -36.40
CA PHE A 15 -24.11 23.13 -37.42
C PHE A 15 -22.77 23.84 -37.14
N PHE A 16 -22.81 25.06 -36.59
CA PHE A 16 -21.59 25.79 -36.21
C PHE A 16 -20.96 25.31 -34.89
N HIS A 17 -21.72 24.73 -33.96
CA HIS A 17 -21.15 24.06 -32.79
C HIS A 17 -20.49 22.70 -33.10
N ILE A 18 -20.92 22.02 -34.16
CA ILE A 18 -20.26 20.79 -34.63
C ILE A 18 -18.90 21.09 -35.29
N SER A 19 -18.67 22.33 -35.76
CA SER A 19 -17.44 22.70 -36.49
C SER A 19 -16.37 23.42 -35.65
N THR A 20 -16.60 23.63 -34.35
CA THR A 20 -15.61 24.25 -33.43
C THR A 20 -15.07 23.34 -32.32
N ILE A 21 -15.43 22.04 -32.29
CA ILE A 21 -14.66 21.04 -31.53
C ILE A 21 -13.49 20.59 -32.39
N GLY A 22 -12.65 21.57 -32.75
CA GLY A 22 -11.37 21.40 -33.39
C GLY A 22 -10.26 21.29 -32.35
N ALA A 23 -10.49 20.56 -31.25
CA ALA A 23 -9.37 19.94 -30.58
C ALA A 23 -8.91 18.83 -31.53
N LYS A 24 -7.64 18.83 -31.94
CA LYS A 24 -6.99 17.61 -32.42
C LYS A 24 -6.98 16.63 -31.25
N ASP A 25 -8.12 15.99 -30.97
CA ASP A 25 -8.19 14.76 -30.22
C ASP A 25 -7.38 13.77 -31.04
N ARG A 26 -6.12 13.57 -30.63
CA ARG A 26 -5.42 12.34 -31.02
C ARG A 26 -6.30 11.21 -30.50
N LYS A 27 -7.08 10.59 -31.39
CA LYS A 27 -7.86 9.39 -31.09
C LYS A 27 -6.91 8.43 -30.36
N LEU A 28 -7.13 8.25 -29.06
CA LEU A 28 -6.30 7.36 -28.26
C LEU A 28 -6.44 5.95 -28.84
N GLU A 29 -5.31 5.27 -29.01
CA GLU A 29 -5.33 3.87 -29.44
C GLU A 29 -6.11 3.04 -28.39
N SER A 30 -6.92 2.10 -28.85
CA SER A 30 -7.76 1.27 -28.01
C SER A 30 -7.03 -0.01 -27.60
N ILE A 31 -7.20 -0.45 -26.35
CA ILE A 31 -6.66 -1.71 -25.86
C ILE A 31 -7.75 -2.59 -25.25
N TYR A 32 -7.72 -3.86 -25.60
CA TYR A 32 -8.61 -4.89 -25.05
C TYR A 32 -7.83 -5.90 -24.21
N ILE A 33 -8.28 -6.15 -22.98
CA ILE A 33 -7.64 -7.09 -22.06
C ILE A 33 -8.41 -8.40 -22.08
N LEU A 34 -7.82 -9.44 -22.66
CA LEU A 34 -8.46 -10.75 -22.75
C LEU A 34 -8.54 -11.42 -21.37
N PRO A 35 -9.52 -12.34 -21.19
CA PRO A 35 -9.52 -13.26 -20.05
C PRO A 35 -8.22 -14.07 -19.99
N ILE A 36 -7.66 -14.22 -18.80
CA ILE A 36 -6.48 -15.06 -18.53
C ILE A 36 -6.82 -16.51 -18.87
N ARG A 37 -5.96 -17.14 -19.68
CA ARG A 37 -6.02 -18.59 -19.88
C ARG A 37 -5.22 -19.29 -18.79
N SER A 38 -5.91 -19.96 -17.88
CA SER A 38 -5.29 -20.61 -16.72
C SER A 38 -5.18 -22.13 -16.92
N SER A 39 -4.13 -22.74 -16.36
CA SER A 39 -3.99 -24.19 -16.22
C SER A 39 -3.48 -24.56 -14.84
N GLY A 40 -4.20 -25.42 -14.13
CA GLY A 40 -3.84 -25.86 -12.77
C GLY A 40 -4.03 -24.81 -11.68
N ILE A 41 -4.88 -23.80 -11.90
CA ILE A 41 -5.17 -22.70 -10.96
C ILE A 41 -6.65 -22.74 -10.56
N HIS A 42 -6.96 -22.44 -9.30
CA HIS A 42 -8.35 -22.35 -8.84
C HIS A 42 -9.03 -21.08 -9.40
N LYS A 43 -10.33 -21.19 -9.76
CA LYS A 43 -11.11 -20.09 -10.36
C LYS A 43 -11.10 -18.79 -9.56
N SER A 44 -11.04 -18.87 -8.23
CA SER A 44 -10.97 -17.69 -7.36
C SER A 44 -9.67 -16.90 -7.58
N LEU A 45 -8.52 -17.59 -7.61
CA LEU A 45 -7.21 -16.99 -7.85
C LEU A 45 -7.10 -16.46 -9.29
N GLU A 46 -7.68 -17.17 -10.26
CA GLU A 46 -7.77 -16.68 -11.65
C GLU A 46 -8.54 -15.36 -11.74
N ALA A 47 -9.72 -15.28 -11.12
CA ALA A 47 -10.52 -14.06 -11.11
C ALA A 47 -9.80 -12.89 -10.40
N GLU A 48 -9.10 -13.17 -9.30
CA GLU A 48 -8.30 -12.19 -8.58
C GLU A 48 -7.16 -11.65 -9.47
N LEU A 49 -6.39 -12.55 -10.11
CA LEU A 49 -5.30 -12.17 -11.02
C LEU A 49 -5.80 -11.44 -12.26
N GLN A 50 -6.97 -11.81 -12.78
CA GLN A 50 -7.63 -11.09 -13.87
C GLN A 50 -7.92 -9.65 -13.46
N SER A 51 -8.41 -9.45 -12.24
CA SER A 51 -8.71 -8.12 -11.72
C SER A 51 -7.44 -7.29 -11.51
N ILE A 52 -6.40 -7.89 -10.91
CA ILE A 52 -5.08 -7.25 -10.73
C ILE A 52 -4.52 -6.83 -12.09
N LEU A 53 -4.49 -7.74 -13.07
CA LEU A 53 -3.99 -7.47 -14.43
C LEU A 53 -4.66 -6.24 -15.04
N ARG A 54 -5.99 -6.18 -14.94
CA ARG A 54 -6.77 -5.08 -15.51
C ARG A 54 -6.49 -3.77 -14.81
N ILE A 55 -6.54 -3.75 -13.48
CA ILE A 55 -6.33 -2.56 -12.69
C ILE A 55 -4.92 -1.99 -12.92
N GLU A 56 -3.89 -2.84 -12.91
CA GLU A 56 -2.51 -2.42 -13.18
C GLU A 56 -2.33 -1.89 -14.60
N THR A 57 -2.98 -2.52 -15.58
CA THR A 57 -2.98 -2.03 -16.98
C THR A 57 -3.64 -0.65 -17.05
N ILE A 58 -4.85 -0.51 -16.49
CA ILE A 58 -5.61 0.74 -16.47
C ILE A 58 -4.79 1.87 -15.87
N GLN A 59 -4.19 1.63 -14.71
CA GLN A 59 -3.40 2.63 -14.03
C GLN A 59 -2.21 3.11 -14.88
N LEU A 60 -1.56 2.20 -15.62
CA LEU A 60 -0.38 2.50 -16.42
C LEU A 60 -0.69 3.19 -17.75
N VAL A 61 -1.84 2.88 -18.36
CA VAL A 61 -2.09 3.23 -19.77
C VAL A 61 -3.29 4.14 -20.01
N SER A 62 -4.10 4.45 -18.98
CA SER A 62 -5.34 5.25 -19.13
C SER A 62 -5.17 6.67 -19.69
N GLU A 63 -3.98 7.24 -19.64
CA GLU A 63 -3.67 8.55 -20.25
C GLU A 63 -3.29 8.46 -21.74
N ARG A 64 -2.96 7.25 -22.22
CA ARG A 64 -2.45 7.00 -23.57
C ARG A 64 -3.36 6.12 -24.43
N PHE A 65 -4.22 5.32 -23.78
CA PHE A 65 -5.08 4.36 -24.45
C PHE A 65 -6.51 4.44 -23.92
N THR A 66 -7.47 4.19 -24.82
CA THR A 66 -8.84 3.87 -24.43
C THR A 66 -8.90 2.38 -24.09
N ILE A 67 -9.45 2.02 -22.93
CA ILE A 67 -9.54 0.61 -22.51
C ILE A 67 -10.96 0.12 -22.74
N LEU A 68 -11.10 -0.91 -23.56
CA LEU A 68 -12.40 -1.51 -23.90
C LEU A 68 -12.77 -2.49 -22.79
N ASP A 69 -13.73 -2.09 -21.95
CA ASP A 69 -14.11 -2.78 -20.69
C ASP A 69 -15.14 -3.92 -20.90
N GLU A 70 -15.39 -4.69 -19.84
CA GLU A 70 -16.39 -5.75 -19.74
C GLU A 70 -17.83 -5.29 -20.02
N ASP A 71 -18.17 -4.02 -19.76
CA ASP A 71 -19.50 -3.49 -20.08
C ASP A 71 -19.76 -3.45 -21.60
N LEU A 72 -18.72 -3.15 -22.40
CA LEU A 72 -18.77 -3.32 -23.86
C LEU A 72 -18.88 -4.80 -24.24
N GLN A 73 -18.23 -5.71 -23.51
CA GLN A 73 -18.39 -7.14 -23.71
C GLN A 73 -19.78 -7.63 -23.30
N ARG A 74 -20.47 -7.04 -22.32
CA ARG A 74 -21.83 -7.43 -21.92
C ARG A 74 -22.83 -7.02 -22.99
N LEU A 75 -22.75 -5.76 -23.44
CA LEU A 75 -23.58 -5.20 -24.50
C LEU A 75 -23.30 -5.87 -25.88
N SER A 76 -22.05 -6.22 -26.16
CA SER A 76 -21.66 -6.97 -27.38
C SER A 76 -21.86 -8.49 -27.21
N GLY A 77 -21.81 -8.97 -25.97
CA GLY A 77 -21.84 -10.37 -25.55
C GLY A 77 -23.23 -10.97 -25.58
N GLU A 78 -24.29 -10.21 -25.31
CA GLU A 78 -25.66 -10.67 -25.62
C GLU A 78 -25.86 -10.95 -27.12
N ARG A 79 -25.12 -10.25 -27.99
CA ARG A 79 -25.08 -10.52 -29.43
C ARG A 79 -24.16 -11.69 -29.81
N LEU A 80 -23.09 -11.95 -29.06
CA LEU A 80 -22.12 -13.05 -29.30
C LEU A 80 -22.52 -14.39 -28.63
N ALA A 81 -23.18 -14.36 -27.47
CA ALA A 81 -23.71 -15.52 -26.76
C ALA A 81 -24.82 -16.22 -27.56
N LYS A 82 -25.56 -15.49 -28.41
CA LYS A 82 -26.44 -16.07 -29.44
C LYS A 82 -25.69 -16.87 -30.53
N LYS A 83 -24.35 -16.81 -30.59
CA LYS A 83 -23.51 -17.45 -31.62
C LYS A 83 -22.44 -18.43 -31.12
N GLN A 84 -22.20 -18.55 -29.81
CA GLN A 84 -21.05 -19.29 -29.27
C GLN A 84 -21.43 -20.36 -28.22
N SER A 85 -22.43 -21.20 -28.51
CA SER A 85 -22.74 -22.41 -27.72
C SER A 85 -21.88 -23.63 -28.07
N LEU A 86 -20.67 -23.44 -28.60
CA LEU A 86 -19.77 -24.53 -29.04
C LEU A 86 -18.34 -24.26 -28.59
N GLY A 87 -17.72 -25.28 -28.01
CA GLY A 87 -16.47 -25.25 -27.25
C GLY A 87 -15.27 -24.64 -27.98
N ILE A 88 -14.37 -24.06 -27.18
CA ILE A 88 -13.34 -23.11 -27.62
C ILE A 88 -11.95 -23.79 -27.63
N ASP A 89 -11.25 -23.75 -28.76
CA ASP A 89 -9.84 -24.13 -28.96
C ASP A 89 -9.06 -23.06 -29.78
N GLU A 90 -7.79 -22.86 -29.38
CA GLU A 90 -6.66 -22.09 -29.99
C GLU A 90 -6.91 -21.00 -31.07
N GLU A 91 -6.44 -19.75 -30.82
CA GLU A 91 -6.27 -18.56 -31.70
C GLU A 91 -7.36 -18.15 -32.72
N LYS A 92 -7.97 -19.10 -33.42
CA LYS A 92 -9.13 -18.96 -34.29
C LYS A 92 -10.38 -18.46 -33.56
N ASP A 93 -10.52 -18.73 -32.28
CA ASP A 93 -11.73 -18.39 -31.52
C ASP A 93 -11.75 -16.99 -30.91
N ILE A 94 -10.58 -16.35 -30.82
CA ILE A 94 -10.47 -14.95 -30.40
C ILE A 94 -10.74 -14.01 -31.59
N HIS A 95 -10.52 -14.47 -32.83
CA HIS A 95 -10.73 -13.67 -34.05
C HIS A 95 -12.15 -13.11 -34.21
N PRO A 96 -13.25 -13.86 -33.98
CA PRO A 96 -14.61 -13.33 -34.08
C PRO A 96 -14.87 -12.20 -33.07
N LEU A 97 -14.33 -12.33 -31.86
CA LEU A 97 -14.43 -11.33 -30.79
C LEU A 97 -13.61 -10.08 -31.14
N LEU A 98 -12.35 -10.25 -31.55
CA LEU A 98 -11.47 -9.15 -31.97
C LEU A 98 -11.97 -8.44 -33.25
N LYS A 99 -12.64 -9.15 -34.15
CA LYS A 99 -13.26 -8.57 -35.36
C LYS A 99 -14.51 -7.76 -35.05
N HIS A 100 -15.18 -8.01 -33.92
CA HIS A 100 -16.35 -7.24 -33.52
C HIS A 100 -15.98 -6.01 -32.69
N ILE A 101 -14.97 -6.15 -31.84
CA ILE A 101 -14.48 -5.08 -30.95
C ILE A 101 -13.47 -4.17 -31.67
N GLU A 102 -12.74 -4.71 -32.65
CA GLU A 102 -11.68 -4.05 -33.44
C GLU A 102 -10.70 -3.18 -32.62
N PRO A 103 -10.10 -3.71 -31.53
CA PRO A 103 -9.17 -2.93 -30.74
C PRO A 103 -7.85 -2.72 -31.50
N ASP A 104 -7.18 -1.59 -31.26
CA ASP A 104 -5.85 -1.30 -31.81
C ASP A 104 -4.78 -2.21 -31.18
N TYR A 105 -4.95 -2.58 -29.91
CA TYR A 105 -4.09 -3.53 -29.17
C TYR A 105 -4.92 -4.52 -28.37
N PHE A 106 -4.35 -5.70 -28.14
CA PHE A 106 -4.88 -6.61 -27.15
C PHE A 106 -3.78 -7.22 -26.28
N LEU A 107 -4.14 -7.41 -25.02
CA LEU A 107 -3.30 -8.02 -24.01
C LEU A 107 -3.73 -9.47 -23.81
N PHE A 108 -2.90 -10.39 -24.27
CA PHE A 108 -3.08 -11.83 -24.05
C PHE A 108 -2.29 -12.27 -22.83
N SER A 109 -2.92 -13.11 -22.00
CA SER A 109 -2.34 -13.57 -20.74
C SER A 109 -2.55 -15.07 -20.58
N LYS A 110 -1.47 -15.81 -20.32
CA LYS A 110 -1.51 -17.23 -19.94
C LYS A 110 -0.91 -17.39 -18.56
N LEU A 111 -1.64 -18.06 -17.68
CA LEU A 111 -1.19 -18.41 -16.34
C LEU A 111 -1.11 -19.93 -16.20
N SER A 112 -0.06 -20.42 -15.55
CA SER A 112 -0.02 -21.81 -15.10
C SER A 112 0.66 -21.88 -13.74
N MET A 113 0.35 -22.91 -12.96
CA MET A 113 1.00 -23.14 -11.69
C MET A 113 1.91 -24.37 -11.78
N SER A 114 3.22 -24.17 -11.63
CA SER A 114 4.23 -25.23 -11.76
C SER A 114 4.36 -26.05 -10.46
N ASN A 115 4.10 -25.41 -9.32
CA ASN A 115 4.03 -25.98 -7.96
C ASN A 115 3.02 -25.16 -7.14
N LYS A 116 2.41 -25.72 -6.07
CA LYS A 116 1.29 -25.13 -5.28
C LYS A 116 1.38 -23.64 -4.89
N SER A 117 2.55 -23.01 -4.98
CA SER A 117 2.77 -21.61 -4.63
C SER A 117 3.53 -20.78 -5.68
N ILE A 118 3.97 -21.36 -6.81
CA ILE A 118 4.74 -20.64 -7.84
C ILE A 118 3.89 -20.51 -9.11
N LEU A 119 3.56 -19.27 -9.45
CA LEU A 119 2.83 -18.89 -10.65
C LEU A 119 3.81 -18.63 -11.80
N PHE A 120 3.43 -19.11 -12.98
CA PHE A 120 4.04 -18.78 -14.26
C PHE A 120 3.09 -17.90 -15.04
N LEU A 121 3.53 -16.69 -15.39
CA LEU A 121 2.79 -15.75 -16.21
C LEU A 121 3.51 -15.53 -17.53
N ASN A 122 2.75 -15.64 -18.62
CA ASN A 122 3.13 -15.16 -19.94
C ASN A 122 2.15 -14.06 -20.36
N LEU A 123 2.68 -12.85 -20.61
CA LEU A 123 1.94 -11.71 -21.15
C LEU A 123 2.43 -11.38 -22.56
N ARG A 124 1.49 -11.13 -23.47
CA ARG A 124 1.78 -10.68 -24.84
C ARG A 124 0.95 -9.46 -25.17
N LEU A 125 1.63 -8.38 -25.58
CA LEU A 125 0.99 -7.20 -26.15
C LEU A 125 1.03 -7.32 -27.67
N ILE A 126 -0.14 -7.32 -28.30
CA ILE A 126 -0.26 -7.53 -29.74
C ILE A 126 -1.00 -6.33 -30.34
N LYS A 127 -0.47 -5.77 -31.43
CA LYS A 127 -1.08 -4.68 -32.20
C LYS A 127 -1.91 -5.26 -33.34
N ASN A 128 -3.13 -4.78 -33.49
CA ASN A 128 -3.97 -5.03 -34.65
C ASN A 128 -3.63 -4.00 -35.74
N SER A 129 -3.16 -4.45 -36.90
CA SER A 129 -2.91 -3.58 -38.06
C SER A 129 -4.04 -3.65 -39.10
N GLY A 130 -5.22 -4.17 -38.70
CA GLY A 130 -6.39 -4.37 -39.54
C GLY A 130 -6.31 -5.64 -40.39
N SER A 131 -5.18 -5.86 -41.08
CA SER A 131 -4.95 -7.04 -41.93
C SER A 131 -4.16 -8.15 -41.23
N SER A 132 -3.48 -7.86 -40.12
CA SER A 132 -2.62 -8.79 -39.41
C SER A 132 -2.43 -8.39 -37.95
N TYR A 133 -1.92 -9.33 -37.16
CA TYR A 133 -1.61 -9.16 -35.74
C TYR A 133 -0.10 -9.18 -35.54
N VAL A 134 0.44 -8.14 -34.93
CA VAL A 134 1.88 -7.96 -34.75
C VAL A 134 2.22 -7.97 -33.26
N LEU A 135 3.01 -8.96 -32.82
CA LEU A 135 3.54 -9.02 -31.46
C LEU A 135 4.45 -7.82 -31.20
N GLN A 136 4.09 -6.98 -30.23
CA GLN A 136 4.85 -5.80 -29.85
C GLN A 136 5.86 -6.10 -28.74
N ASN A 137 5.42 -6.89 -27.77
CA ASN A 137 6.24 -7.31 -26.64
C ASN A 137 5.69 -8.59 -26.02
N GLU A 138 6.58 -9.39 -25.46
CA GLU A 138 6.26 -10.59 -24.69
C GLU A 138 7.07 -10.59 -23.40
N LEU A 139 6.42 -10.98 -22.30
CA LEU A 139 7.07 -11.13 -21.01
C LEU A 139 6.69 -12.45 -20.39
N VAL A 140 7.69 -13.17 -19.93
CA VAL A 140 7.55 -14.41 -19.17
C VAL A 140 8.16 -14.21 -17.80
N LEU A 141 7.42 -14.51 -16.73
CA LEU A 141 7.94 -14.47 -15.37
C LEU A 141 7.40 -15.60 -14.49
N HIS A 142 8.17 -15.91 -13.46
CA HIS A 142 7.79 -16.82 -12.39
C HIS A 142 7.83 -16.06 -11.07
N PHE A 143 6.81 -16.23 -10.23
CA PHE A 143 6.72 -15.54 -8.95
C PHE A 143 5.89 -16.34 -7.94
N PRO A 144 6.14 -16.14 -6.63
CA PRO A 144 5.32 -16.79 -5.62
C PRO A 144 3.96 -16.10 -5.49
N GLU A 145 2.91 -16.89 -5.22
CA GLU A 145 1.52 -16.41 -5.15
C GLU A 145 1.32 -15.28 -4.13
N ASN A 146 2.06 -15.30 -3.02
CA ASN A 146 1.97 -14.28 -1.97
C ASN A 146 2.51 -12.90 -2.39
N LEU A 147 3.16 -12.80 -3.56
CA LEU A 147 3.70 -11.55 -4.13
C LEU A 147 3.03 -11.20 -5.46
N LYS A 148 1.87 -11.78 -5.75
CA LYS A 148 1.21 -11.67 -7.06
C LYS A 148 0.90 -10.24 -7.47
N GLU A 149 0.43 -9.39 -6.57
CA GLU A 149 0.12 -7.98 -6.86
C GLU A 149 1.36 -7.23 -7.33
N PHE A 150 2.48 -7.39 -6.60
CA PHE A 150 3.75 -6.77 -6.93
C PHE A 150 4.26 -7.21 -8.30
N TYR A 151 4.37 -8.53 -8.53
CA TYR A 151 4.95 -9.04 -9.77
C TYR A 151 4.07 -8.77 -10.98
N MET A 152 2.75 -8.75 -10.85
CA MET A 152 1.83 -8.35 -11.91
C MET A 152 2.02 -6.87 -12.29
N ALA A 153 2.14 -5.97 -11.30
CA ALA A 153 2.40 -4.55 -11.54
C ALA A 153 3.74 -4.32 -12.25
N GLN A 154 4.79 -5.04 -11.84
CA GLN A 154 6.12 -4.98 -12.47
C GLN A 154 6.07 -5.53 -13.90
N ALA A 155 5.35 -6.63 -14.11
CA ALA A 155 5.20 -7.28 -15.40
C ALA A 155 4.53 -6.36 -16.41
N ILE A 156 3.47 -5.66 -16.00
CA ILE A 156 2.75 -4.73 -16.85
C ILE A 156 3.60 -3.51 -17.21
N LYS A 157 4.34 -2.94 -16.24
CA LYS A 157 5.30 -1.86 -16.53
C LYS A 157 6.32 -2.29 -17.57
N LYS A 158 6.97 -3.44 -17.38
CA LYS A 158 7.96 -3.98 -18.32
C LYS A 158 7.37 -4.30 -19.70
N LEU A 159 6.11 -4.73 -19.76
CA LEU A 159 5.42 -5.01 -21.02
C LEU A 159 5.21 -3.74 -21.85
N PHE A 160 4.83 -2.62 -21.22
CA PHE A 160 4.56 -1.34 -21.91
C PHE A 160 5.76 -0.38 -21.98
N GLN A 161 6.83 -0.63 -21.22
CA GLN A 161 8.02 0.20 -21.16
C GLN A 161 9.26 -0.69 -21.31
N LYS A 162 9.81 -0.78 -22.52
CA LYS A 162 10.93 -1.71 -22.82
C LYS A 162 12.18 -1.45 -21.99
N ASP A 163 12.46 -0.19 -21.64
CA ASP A 163 13.63 0.21 -20.85
C ASP A 163 13.39 0.11 -19.33
N TYR A 164 12.21 -0.34 -18.90
CA TYR A 164 11.88 -0.45 -17.48
C TYR A 164 12.66 -1.59 -16.82
N GLN A 165 13.45 -1.24 -15.81
CA GLN A 165 14.09 -2.21 -14.94
C GLN A 165 13.15 -2.60 -13.80
N THR A 166 12.86 -3.89 -13.70
CA THR A 166 12.03 -4.46 -12.62
C THR A 166 12.74 -4.26 -11.29
N SER A 167 12.06 -3.60 -10.36
CA SER A 167 12.56 -3.49 -8.99
C SER A 167 12.47 -4.84 -8.29
N GLU A 168 13.42 -5.14 -7.41
CA GLU A 168 13.28 -6.25 -6.47
C GLU A 168 12.19 -5.95 -5.45
N TYR A 169 11.51 -7.00 -4.97
CA TYR A 169 10.54 -6.85 -3.89
C TYR A 169 11.28 -6.46 -2.61
N SER A 170 11.05 -5.24 -2.13
CA SER A 170 11.68 -4.75 -0.90
C SER A 170 10.96 -5.31 0.32
N ILE A 171 11.63 -6.20 1.03
CA ILE A 171 11.21 -6.65 2.36
C ILE A 171 11.66 -5.58 3.35
N ILE A 172 10.81 -5.20 4.31
CA ILE A 172 11.25 -4.32 5.41
C ILE A 172 12.45 -5.01 6.08
N PRO A 173 13.63 -4.38 6.09
CA PRO A 173 14.81 -5.00 6.66
C PRO A 173 14.55 -5.27 8.14
N ILE A 174 14.78 -6.52 8.56
CA ILE A 174 14.70 -6.90 9.96
C ILE A 174 15.85 -6.17 10.68
N PRO A 175 15.57 -5.36 11.72
CA PRO A 175 16.61 -4.71 12.48
C PRO A 175 17.59 -5.74 13.05
N GLU A 176 18.89 -5.48 12.90
CA GLU A 176 19.92 -6.34 13.45
C GLU A 176 19.80 -6.43 14.99
N ALA A 177 20.11 -7.60 15.53
CA ALA A 177 20.14 -7.83 16.97
C ALA A 177 21.06 -6.81 17.67
N LEU A 178 20.62 -6.29 18.81
CA LEU A 178 21.37 -5.26 19.52
C LEU A 178 22.51 -5.92 20.30
N ALA A 179 23.68 -6.02 19.68
CA ALA A 179 24.87 -6.51 20.36
C ALA A 179 25.37 -5.44 21.36
N LEU A 180 25.00 -5.58 22.64
CA LEU A 180 25.64 -4.83 23.73
C LEU A 180 26.90 -5.58 24.15
N SER A 181 28.06 -4.94 24.02
CA SER A 181 29.30 -5.45 24.59
C SER A 181 29.16 -5.59 26.11
N PHE A 182 29.67 -6.69 26.67
CA PHE A 182 29.77 -6.82 28.11
C PHE A 182 30.85 -5.86 28.60
N ILE A 183 30.47 -4.97 29.51
CA ILE A 183 31.41 -4.36 30.42
C ILE A 183 31.73 -5.43 31.49
N PRO A 184 32.99 -5.85 31.69
CA PRO A 184 33.35 -6.87 32.68
C PRO A 184 32.74 -6.55 34.05
N SER A 185 32.22 -7.57 34.74
CA SER A 185 31.67 -7.38 36.11
C SER A 185 32.70 -6.89 37.12
N GLU A 186 33.99 -7.04 36.80
CA GLU A 186 35.14 -6.52 37.54
C GLU A 186 35.22 -4.97 37.52
N GLU A 187 34.47 -4.31 36.64
CA GLU A 187 34.32 -2.84 36.62
C GLU A 187 33.24 -2.32 37.59
N LEU A 188 32.52 -3.18 38.32
CA LEU A 188 31.79 -2.77 39.52
C LEU A 188 32.75 -2.82 40.70
N TRP A 189 33.25 -1.66 41.09
CA TRP A 189 34.13 -1.49 42.25
C TRP A 189 33.39 -0.68 43.32
N SER A 190 33.90 -0.68 44.54
CA SER A 190 33.48 0.21 45.62
C SER A 190 34.61 1.19 45.86
N LEU A 191 34.31 2.48 45.91
CA LEU A 191 35.30 3.50 46.25
C LEU A 191 35.48 3.52 47.77
N GLU A 192 36.71 3.34 48.25
CA GLU A 192 37.01 3.57 49.67
C GLU A 192 36.87 5.06 49.97
N VAL A 193 35.89 5.39 50.80
CA VAL A 193 35.66 6.76 51.27
C VAL A 193 36.76 7.14 52.25
N PRO A 194 37.49 8.26 52.03
CA PRO A 194 38.47 8.75 52.99
C PRO A 194 37.82 9.01 54.35
N ASN A 195 38.40 8.41 55.39
CA ASN A 195 37.92 8.46 56.77
C ASN A 195 38.28 9.82 57.40
N GLU A 196 37.61 10.90 56.98
CA GLU A 196 37.78 12.21 57.63
C GLU A 196 36.53 12.61 58.43
N ASN A 197 36.80 13.00 59.67
CA ASN A 197 35.89 13.07 60.83
C ASN A 197 34.89 14.25 60.75
N THR A 198 34.00 14.26 59.75
CA THR A 198 32.99 15.32 59.54
C THR A 198 31.60 14.74 59.26
N LYS A 199 30.53 15.54 59.35
CA LYS A 199 29.12 15.18 59.06
C LYS A 199 28.93 14.41 57.73
N ILE A 200 29.84 14.61 56.78
CA ILE A 200 29.91 13.92 55.48
C ILE A 200 30.21 12.42 55.62
N SER A 201 31.00 11.99 56.61
CA SER A 201 31.34 10.58 56.84
C SER A 201 30.13 9.76 57.30
N GLN A 202 29.22 10.34 58.11
CA GLN A 202 27.97 9.69 58.51
C GLN A 202 27.03 9.50 57.31
N ILE A 203 26.95 10.49 56.42
CA ILE A 203 26.14 10.41 55.20
C ILE A 203 26.73 9.35 54.25
N LEU A 204 28.05 9.35 54.04
CA LEU A 204 28.72 8.36 53.21
C LEU A 204 28.59 6.93 53.77
N ARG A 205 28.56 6.75 55.10
CA ARG A 205 28.29 5.44 55.71
C ARG A 205 26.89 4.91 55.40
N ILE A 206 25.86 5.77 55.43
CA ILE A 206 24.48 5.39 55.08
C ILE A 206 24.35 5.09 53.59
N LEU A 207 25.06 5.85 52.75
CA LEU A 207 25.11 5.60 51.31
C LEU A 207 25.83 4.27 51.02
N LYS A 208 26.92 3.94 51.73
CA LYS A 208 27.64 2.67 51.54
C LYS A 208 26.77 1.44 51.78
N GLU A 209 25.89 1.45 52.79
CA GLU A 209 24.96 0.34 53.04
C GLU A 209 23.99 0.11 51.86
N GLN A 210 23.55 1.18 51.20
CA GLN A 210 22.70 1.08 50.01
C GLN A 210 23.48 0.65 48.78
N GLU A 211 24.76 1.02 48.68
CA GLU A 211 25.66 0.56 47.61
C GLU A 211 25.92 -0.94 47.74
N GLU A 212 26.18 -1.44 48.95
CA GLU A 212 26.34 -2.87 49.22
C GLU A 212 25.07 -3.66 48.85
N LYS A 213 23.87 -3.13 49.15
CA LYS A 213 22.60 -3.73 48.70
C LYS A 213 22.46 -3.73 47.18
N ALA A 214 22.87 -2.65 46.51
CA ALA A 214 22.85 -2.56 45.06
C ALA A 214 23.79 -3.60 44.41
N TYR A 215 24.98 -3.77 44.98
CA TYR A 215 25.97 -4.75 44.53
C TYR A 215 25.52 -6.19 44.77
N ALA A 216 24.95 -6.48 45.95
CA ALA A 216 24.38 -7.80 46.25
C ALA A 216 23.25 -8.18 45.26
N ALA A 217 22.36 -7.23 44.93
CA ALA A 217 21.32 -7.43 43.93
C ALA A 217 21.90 -7.69 42.52
N PHE A 218 22.96 -6.97 42.14
CA PHE A 218 23.65 -7.20 40.87
C PHE A 218 24.26 -8.60 40.79
N GLN A 219 24.94 -9.06 41.85
CA GLN A 219 25.51 -10.41 41.94
C GLN A 219 24.44 -11.50 41.87
N ALA A 220 23.26 -11.24 42.44
CA ALA A 220 22.09 -12.10 42.31
C ALA A 220 21.41 -12.05 40.92
N LYS A 221 21.93 -11.24 39.98
CA LYS A 221 21.36 -10.96 38.65
C LYS A 221 19.98 -10.29 38.69
N ASP A 222 19.60 -9.70 39.83
CA ASP A 222 18.42 -8.85 39.95
C ASP A 222 18.78 -7.40 39.60
N TYR A 223 18.99 -7.16 38.30
CA TYR A 223 19.41 -5.85 37.80
C TYR A 223 18.36 -4.77 38.05
N SER A 224 17.07 -5.12 38.09
CA SER A 224 15.99 -4.16 38.39
C SER A 224 16.07 -3.66 39.83
N LEU A 225 16.33 -4.56 40.79
CA LEU A 225 16.51 -4.18 42.18
C LEU A 225 17.80 -3.39 42.39
N SER A 226 18.89 -3.79 41.73
CA SER A 226 20.17 -3.07 41.77
C SER A 226 20.02 -1.62 41.26
N LEU A 227 19.34 -1.40 40.13
CA LEU A 227 19.03 -0.06 39.61
C LEU A 227 18.24 0.78 40.61
N LYS A 228 17.25 0.19 41.29
CA LYS A 228 16.45 0.88 42.30
C LYS A 228 17.32 1.39 43.45
N HIS A 229 18.26 0.59 43.94
CA HIS A 229 19.18 1.01 45.01
C HIS A 229 20.12 2.13 44.54
N TYR A 230 20.71 2.02 43.35
CA TYR A 230 21.56 3.08 42.80
C TYR A 230 20.78 4.38 42.49
N SER A 231 19.53 4.31 42.03
CA SER A 231 18.67 5.49 41.86
C SER A 231 18.36 6.17 43.20
N VAL A 232 18.06 5.41 44.25
CA VAL A 232 17.84 5.95 45.61
C VAL A 232 19.09 6.66 46.13
N LEU A 233 20.27 6.08 45.87
CA LEU A 233 21.56 6.68 46.21
C LEU A 233 21.78 8.02 45.51
N LEU A 234 21.69 8.03 44.18
CA LEU A 234 21.91 9.22 43.36
C LEU A 234 20.91 10.33 43.70
N ASN A 235 19.63 9.99 43.89
CA ASN A 235 18.61 10.96 44.33
C ASN A 235 18.89 11.48 45.73
N SER A 236 19.33 10.64 46.67
CA SER A 236 19.68 11.09 48.02
C SER A 236 20.84 12.09 48.02
N ILE A 237 21.86 11.85 47.18
CA ILE A 237 22.97 12.80 46.98
C ILE A 237 22.44 14.10 46.36
N GLN A 238 21.55 14.01 45.38
CA GLN A 238 20.99 15.18 44.69
C GLN A 238 20.06 16.02 45.56
N GLU A 239 19.26 15.42 46.43
CA GLU A 239 18.23 16.13 47.21
C GLU A 239 18.69 16.54 48.61
N LYS A 240 19.55 15.74 49.26
CA LYS A 240 19.86 15.93 50.70
C LYS A 240 21.15 16.69 50.97
N LEU A 241 22.03 16.85 49.96
CA LEU A 241 23.31 17.54 50.11
C LEU A 241 23.30 18.93 49.49
N ARG A 242 23.97 19.88 50.16
CA ARG A 242 24.22 21.22 49.61
C ARG A 242 25.27 21.16 48.51
N THR A 243 25.34 22.18 47.65
CA THR A 243 26.28 22.24 46.51
C THR A 243 27.74 22.04 46.93
N GLU A 244 28.15 22.65 48.04
CA GLU A 244 29.50 22.52 48.61
C GLU A 244 29.83 21.08 49.05
N GLU A 245 28.84 20.36 49.58
CA GLU A 245 29.00 18.96 50.02
C GLU A 245 29.02 18.01 48.81
N LYS A 246 28.19 18.28 47.79
CA LYS A 246 28.20 17.55 46.51
C LYS A 246 29.56 17.63 45.81
N ASN A 247 30.20 18.80 45.82
CA ASN A 247 31.52 18.99 45.23
C ASN A 247 32.59 18.16 45.95
N LYS A 248 32.48 17.97 47.28
CA LYS A 248 33.42 17.14 48.05
C LYS A 248 33.29 15.65 47.79
N ILE A 249 32.13 15.19 47.30
CA ILE A 249 31.87 13.78 46.99
C ILE A 249 31.65 13.53 45.49
N LEU A 250 32.16 14.43 44.64
CA LEU A 250 31.94 14.38 43.20
C LEU A 250 32.47 13.08 42.58
N ASP A 251 33.66 12.64 42.99
CA ASP A 251 34.27 11.40 42.50
C ASP A 251 33.44 10.17 42.88
N TYR A 252 32.96 10.12 44.13
CA TYR A 252 32.04 9.07 44.59
C TYR A 252 30.71 9.11 43.81
N THR A 253 30.18 10.30 43.54
CA THR A 253 28.95 10.45 42.74
C THR A 253 29.15 9.99 41.30
N ASN A 254 30.28 10.32 40.68
CA ASN A 254 30.64 9.86 39.33
C ASN A 254 30.80 8.34 39.27
N HIS A 255 31.41 7.77 40.30
CA HIS A 255 31.54 6.32 40.47
C HIS A 255 30.16 5.63 40.57
N LEU A 256 29.25 6.14 41.40
CA LEU A 256 27.88 5.62 41.47
C LEU A 256 27.14 5.72 40.13
N LYS A 257 27.38 6.78 39.34
CA LYS A 257 26.83 6.92 37.98
C LYS A 257 27.39 5.87 37.02
N GLN A 258 28.69 5.58 37.08
CA GLN A 258 29.32 4.53 36.28
C GLN A 258 28.75 3.15 36.64
N ASN A 259 28.67 2.83 37.94
CA ASN A 259 28.06 1.59 38.41
C ASN A 259 26.59 1.49 37.98
N PHE A 260 25.82 2.57 38.08
CA PHE A 260 24.45 2.63 37.56
C PHE A 260 24.39 2.33 36.06
N GLN A 261 25.27 2.93 35.25
CA GLN A 261 25.35 2.70 33.81
C GLN A 261 25.70 1.24 33.47
N ILE A 262 26.62 0.63 34.21
CA ILE A 262 26.98 -0.79 34.05
C ILE A 262 25.74 -1.65 34.32
N VAL A 263 25.13 -1.51 35.51
CA VAL A 263 23.94 -2.28 35.90
C VAL A 263 22.82 -2.11 34.88
N TYR A 264 22.61 -0.89 34.38
CA TYR A 264 21.58 -0.61 33.39
C TYR A 264 21.88 -1.30 32.06
N THR A 265 23.15 -1.35 31.64
CA THR A 265 23.55 -2.07 30.43
C THR A 265 23.22 -3.56 30.54
N TYR A 266 23.44 -4.18 31.72
CA TYR A 266 23.04 -5.57 31.99
C TYR A 266 21.52 -5.75 32.03
N TYR A 267 20.78 -4.84 32.68
CA TYR A 267 19.31 -4.85 32.68
C TYR A 267 18.74 -4.79 31.26
N LEU A 268 19.20 -3.82 30.47
CA LEU A 268 18.77 -3.59 29.10
C LEU A 268 19.07 -4.80 28.21
N ARG A 269 20.27 -5.38 28.35
CA ARG A 269 20.64 -6.59 27.62
C ARG A 269 19.72 -7.76 27.94
N ALA A 270 19.45 -8.04 29.21
CA ALA A 270 18.56 -9.14 29.60
C ALA A 270 17.16 -8.98 28.99
N ARG A 271 16.62 -7.75 28.99
CA ARG A 271 15.34 -7.42 28.34
C ARG A 271 15.40 -7.58 26.82
N LEU A 272 16.45 -7.10 26.18
CA LEU A 272 16.61 -7.21 24.73
C LEU A 272 16.81 -8.64 24.28
N ASP A 273 17.58 -9.45 25.00
CA ASP A 273 17.75 -10.87 24.70
C ASP A 273 16.41 -11.62 24.77
N GLU A 274 15.53 -11.26 25.72
CA GLU A 274 14.16 -11.81 25.81
C GLU A 274 13.28 -11.40 24.63
N LEU A 275 13.34 -10.12 24.23
CA LEU A 275 12.55 -9.60 23.12
C LEU A 275 13.06 -10.09 21.75
N ASP A 276 14.37 -10.02 21.51
CA ASP A 276 15.04 -10.36 20.25
C ASP A 276 15.07 -11.89 20.00
N LYS A 277 15.12 -12.75 21.05
CA LYS A 277 14.97 -14.22 20.89
C LYS A 277 13.71 -14.61 20.13
N ASN A 278 12.67 -13.79 20.24
CA ASN A 278 11.39 -14.01 19.58
C ASN A 278 11.30 -13.32 18.21
N LEU A 279 12.20 -12.37 17.94
CA LEU A 279 12.33 -11.67 16.66
C LEU A 279 12.94 -12.60 15.60
N GLN A 280 13.82 -13.52 16.01
CA GLN A 280 14.45 -14.52 15.15
C GLN A 280 13.63 -15.81 14.97
N LYS A 281 12.73 -16.15 15.90
CA LYS A 281 11.95 -17.41 15.88
C LYS A 281 10.74 -17.44 14.94
N GLY A 282 10.52 -16.38 14.17
CA GLY A 282 9.63 -16.41 13.02
C GLY A 282 8.50 -15.41 13.12
N LYS A 283 8.47 -14.49 12.14
CA LYS A 283 7.34 -14.18 11.26
C LYS A 283 5.92 -14.43 11.81
N SER A 284 5.60 -14.03 13.03
CA SER A 284 4.21 -14.06 13.46
C SER A 284 3.49 -12.90 12.76
N ASP A 285 2.83 -13.22 11.66
CA ASP A 285 1.94 -12.32 10.94
C ASP A 285 0.61 -12.13 11.69
N LYS A 286 0.56 -12.34 13.02
CA LYS A 286 -0.63 -12.04 13.83
C LYS A 286 -0.57 -10.63 14.38
N GLU A 287 -1.67 -9.88 14.24
CA GLU A 287 -1.72 -8.46 14.59
C GLU A 287 -1.45 -8.23 16.07
N ASP A 288 -2.10 -9.02 16.94
CA ASP A 288 -1.87 -8.97 18.40
C ASP A 288 -0.41 -9.20 18.79
N THR A 289 0.28 -10.09 18.06
CA THR A 289 1.70 -10.35 18.33
C THR A 289 2.55 -9.15 17.93
N LEU A 290 2.31 -8.55 16.76
CA LEU A 290 3.01 -7.35 16.33
C LEU A 290 2.74 -6.17 17.26
N GLN A 291 1.48 -5.99 17.69
CA GLN A 291 1.08 -4.94 18.60
C GLN A 291 1.75 -5.10 19.97
N SER A 292 1.73 -6.32 20.53
CA SER A 292 2.42 -6.64 21.78
C SER A 292 3.91 -6.31 21.70
N ARG A 293 4.58 -6.66 20.58
CA ARG A 293 6.00 -6.35 20.36
C ARG A 293 6.25 -4.85 20.26
N LEU A 294 5.42 -4.14 19.50
CA LEU A 294 5.47 -2.69 19.41
C LEU A 294 5.37 -2.06 20.81
N THR A 295 4.41 -2.50 21.63
CA THR A 295 4.24 -2.02 23.00
C THR A 295 5.48 -2.31 23.85
N SER A 296 6.03 -3.52 23.79
CA SER A 296 7.24 -3.87 24.56
C SER A 296 8.45 -3.01 24.19
N TYR A 297 8.75 -2.84 22.90
CA TYR A 297 9.87 -2.00 22.48
C TYR A 297 9.63 -0.51 22.75
N SER A 298 8.38 -0.04 22.62
CA SER A 298 8.03 1.35 22.97
C SER A 298 8.23 1.61 24.45
N LYS A 299 7.81 0.68 25.32
CA LYS A 299 8.02 0.78 26.77
C LYS A 299 9.51 0.81 27.10
N LEU A 300 10.30 -0.06 26.47
CA LEU A 300 11.74 -0.11 26.70
C LEU A 300 12.45 1.16 26.21
N LEU A 301 12.00 1.76 25.11
CA LEU A 301 12.50 3.04 24.61
C LEU A 301 12.19 4.19 25.58
N GLU A 302 10.97 4.25 26.12
CA GLU A 302 10.60 5.25 27.12
C GLU A 302 11.38 5.05 28.44
N GLU A 303 11.53 3.80 28.90
CA GLU A 303 12.41 3.47 30.04
C GLU A 303 13.85 3.94 29.79
N TYR A 304 14.41 3.71 28.59
CA TYR A 304 15.75 4.17 28.21
C TYR A 304 15.87 5.69 28.28
N ARG A 305 14.88 6.41 27.76
CA ARG A 305 14.84 7.88 27.79
C ARG A 305 14.78 8.44 29.21
N MET A 306 14.08 7.79 30.13
CA MET A 306 14.06 8.19 31.54
C MET A 306 15.45 8.14 32.20
N TYR A 307 16.30 7.23 31.76
CA TYR A 307 17.67 7.07 32.28
C TYR A 307 18.75 7.69 31.40
N SER A 308 18.36 8.39 30.32
CA SER A 308 19.28 9.00 29.33
C SER A 308 20.31 9.95 29.95
N PHE A 309 19.97 10.63 31.06
CA PHE A 309 20.92 11.49 31.80
C PHE A 309 22.16 10.72 32.29
N TYR A 310 22.02 9.42 32.55
CA TYR A 310 23.10 8.54 32.99
C TYR A 310 23.65 7.66 31.86
N LEU A 311 23.02 7.67 30.68
CA LEU A 311 23.27 6.75 29.58
C LEU A 311 23.51 7.52 28.28
N ASN A 312 24.76 7.82 27.99
CA ASN A 312 25.15 8.59 26.79
C ASN A 312 25.35 7.70 25.54
N SER A 313 24.44 6.75 25.25
CA SER A 313 24.51 5.98 24.00
C SER A 313 23.36 6.33 23.05
N LEU A 314 23.61 7.27 22.15
CA LEU A 314 22.68 7.59 21.04
C LEU A 314 22.44 6.37 20.13
N GLU A 315 23.38 5.43 20.08
CA GLU A 315 23.27 4.21 19.28
C GLU A 315 22.17 3.27 19.81
N ILE A 316 22.10 3.09 21.14
CA ILE A 316 21.07 2.24 21.76
C ILE A 316 19.69 2.83 21.53
N GLU A 317 19.53 4.14 21.76
CA GLU A 317 18.25 4.81 21.52
C GLU A 317 17.81 4.66 20.07
N LYS A 318 18.73 4.90 19.12
CA LYS A 318 18.47 4.75 17.69
C LYS A 318 18.01 3.34 17.36
N LYS A 319 18.71 2.30 17.84
CA LYS A 319 18.36 0.92 17.52
C LYS A 319 17.04 0.46 18.18
N LEU A 320 16.68 1.00 19.34
CA LEU A 320 15.35 0.79 19.95
C LEU A 320 14.26 1.47 19.11
N LYS A 321 14.51 2.72 18.69
CA LYS A 321 13.63 3.48 17.80
C LYS A 321 13.42 2.76 16.46
N ASP A 322 14.48 2.25 15.84
CA ASP A 322 14.41 1.51 14.57
C ASP A 322 13.53 0.26 14.69
N ARG A 323 13.56 -0.44 15.83
CA ARG A 323 12.65 -1.58 16.10
C ARG A 323 11.20 -1.15 16.28
N VAL A 324 10.96 -0.05 16.99
CA VAL A 324 9.61 0.53 17.10
C VAL A 324 9.05 0.85 15.71
N VAL A 325 9.85 1.52 14.87
CA VAL A 325 9.49 1.84 13.48
C VAL A 325 9.25 0.57 12.65
N TYR A 326 10.11 -0.45 12.79
CA TYR A 326 9.93 -1.73 12.10
C TYR A 326 8.58 -2.38 12.38
N TYR A 327 8.19 -2.50 13.66
CA TYR A 327 6.90 -3.11 14.01
C TYR A 327 5.71 -2.25 13.62
N LYS A 328 5.84 -0.92 13.67
CA LYS A 328 4.82 -0.01 13.11
C LYS A 328 4.62 -0.25 11.62
N LEU A 329 5.71 -0.31 10.84
CA LEU A 329 5.64 -0.55 9.40
C LEU A 329 5.01 -1.91 9.08
N LEU A 330 5.31 -2.97 9.84
CA LEU A 330 4.66 -4.28 9.67
C LEU A 330 3.14 -4.22 9.93
N LEU A 331 2.70 -3.47 10.95
CA LEU A 331 1.28 -3.26 11.23
C LEU A 331 0.61 -2.47 10.10
N TYR A 332 1.25 -1.40 9.62
CA TYR A 332 0.72 -0.63 8.50
C TYR A 332 0.67 -1.42 7.20
N GLN A 333 1.65 -2.28 6.91
CA GLN A 333 1.62 -3.16 5.73
C GLN A 333 0.43 -4.12 5.73
N LYS A 334 -0.06 -4.52 6.90
CA LYS A 334 -1.29 -5.33 6.99
C LYS A 334 -2.54 -4.54 6.65
N LYS A 335 -2.65 -3.32 7.19
CA LYS A 335 -3.73 -2.40 6.83
C LYS A 335 -3.68 -2.08 5.33
N GLU A 336 -2.49 -1.84 4.79
CA GLU A 336 -2.23 -1.62 3.38
C GLU A 336 -2.69 -2.82 2.54
N LYS A 337 -2.36 -4.06 2.94
CA LYS A 337 -2.80 -5.26 2.24
C LYS A 337 -4.33 -5.40 2.17
N LEU A 338 -5.05 -4.99 3.22
CA LEU A 338 -6.51 -4.96 3.21
C LEU A 338 -7.03 -3.90 2.23
N ALA A 339 -6.44 -2.70 2.22
CA ALA A 339 -6.78 -1.64 1.29
C ALA A 339 -6.47 -2.01 -0.18
N ASP A 340 -5.35 -2.68 -0.43
CA ASP A 340 -4.98 -3.27 -1.73
C ASP A 340 -6.00 -4.32 -2.16
N THR A 341 -6.43 -5.20 -1.24
CA THR A 341 -7.44 -6.22 -1.54
C THR A 341 -8.75 -5.56 -2.00
N LEU A 342 -9.23 -4.54 -1.27
CA LEU A 342 -10.42 -3.77 -1.66
C LEU A 342 -10.25 -3.08 -3.01
N TYR A 343 -9.08 -2.50 -3.27
CA TYR A 343 -8.73 -1.88 -4.55
C TYR A 343 -8.86 -2.87 -5.70
N TYR A 344 -8.22 -4.03 -5.57
CA TYR A 344 -8.23 -5.05 -6.61
C TYR A 344 -9.60 -5.74 -6.78
N HIS A 345 -10.47 -5.70 -5.77
CA HIS A 345 -11.87 -6.12 -5.88
C HIS A 345 -12.80 -5.01 -6.42
N LYS A 346 -12.24 -3.90 -6.92
CA LYS A 346 -12.98 -2.74 -7.45
C LYS A 346 -13.88 -2.05 -6.40
N ASN A 347 -13.66 -2.28 -5.11
CA ASN A 347 -14.33 -1.55 -4.04
C ASN A 347 -13.56 -0.26 -3.73
N PHE A 348 -13.57 0.67 -4.70
CA PHE A 348 -12.71 1.85 -4.69
C PHE A 348 -13.00 2.81 -3.54
N LEU A 349 -14.26 2.97 -3.15
CA LEU A 349 -14.63 3.87 -2.05
C LEU A 349 -14.08 3.36 -0.71
N GLU A 350 -14.29 2.08 -0.39
CA GLU A 350 -13.77 1.49 0.85
C GLU A 350 -12.25 1.38 0.84
N SER A 351 -11.65 1.10 -0.32
CA SER A 351 -10.19 1.15 -0.48
C SER A 351 -9.64 2.56 -0.23
N LEU A 352 -10.29 3.60 -0.77
CA LEU A 352 -9.89 4.99 -0.55
C LEU A 352 -9.98 5.38 0.93
N LYS A 353 -11.08 5.01 1.61
CA LYS A 353 -11.23 5.23 3.06
C LYS A 353 -10.11 4.55 3.84
N ALA A 354 -9.85 3.27 3.58
CA ALA A 354 -8.80 2.51 4.24
C ALA A 354 -7.40 3.14 4.05
N TYR A 355 -7.08 3.66 2.86
CA TYR A 355 -5.83 4.37 2.64
C TYR A 355 -5.76 5.73 3.34
N LEU A 356 -6.87 6.48 3.37
CA LEU A 356 -6.93 7.76 4.08
C LEU A 356 -6.78 7.58 5.60
N ASP A 357 -7.34 6.51 6.15
CA ASP A 357 -7.15 6.15 7.56
C ASP A 357 -5.66 5.87 7.86
N ILE A 358 -4.99 5.10 7.00
CA ILE A 358 -3.54 4.88 7.10
C ILE A 358 -2.79 6.22 6.97
N GLU A 359 -3.13 7.07 6.00
CA GLU A 359 -2.49 8.37 5.81
C GLU A 359 -2.62 9.26 7.06
N GLN A 360 -3.80 9.29 7.68
CA GLN A 360 -4.04 10.07 8.89
C GLN A 360 -3.18 9.58 10.06
N GLU A 361 -3.06 8.26 10.25
CA GLU A 361 -2.22 7.68 11.28
C GLU A 361 -0.72 7.97 11.04
N ILE A 362 -0.22 7.78 9.82
CA ILE A 362 1.21 7.97 9.52
C ILE A 362 1.62 9.44 9.48
N ARG A 363 0.71 10.37 9.17
CA ARG A 363 1.00 11.82 9.12
C ARG A 363 1.36 12.37 10.50
N GLN A 364 0.85 11.74 11.56
CA GLN A 364 1.15 12.11 12.94
C GLN A 364 2.48 11.51 13.42
N ASP A 365 3.02 10.52 12.70
CA ASP A 365 4.22 9.77 13.08
C ASP A 365 5.46 10.25 12.33
N LYS A 366 6.25 11.11 12.98
CA LYS A 366 7.48 11.70 12.41
C LYS A 366 8.63 10.70 12.27
N ASP A 367 8.52 9.52 12.89
CA ASP A 367 9.59 8.52 12.89
C ASP A 367 9.50 7.58 11.68
N LEU A 368 8.40 7.62 10.93
CA LEU A 368 8.23 6.83 9.72
C LEU A 368 9.05 7.39 8.55
N PRO A 369 9.60 6.52 7.68
CA PRO A 369 10.31 6.95 6.48
C PRO A 369 9.41 7.77 5.54
N PRO A 370 9.88 8.92 5.02
CA PRO A 370 9.13 9.71 4.03
C PRO A 370 8.77 8.92 2.76
N SER A 371 9.60 7.94 2.39
CA SER A 371 9.34 7.03 1.27
C SER A 371 8.06 6.21 1.48
N TYR A 372 7.77 5.79 2.71
CA TYR A 372 6.54 5.07 3.04
C TYR A 372 5.31 5.99 2.94
N GLN A 373 5.41 7.21 3.49
CA GLN A 373 4.34 8.21 3.40
C GLN A 373 4.00 8.53 1.93
N ASN A 374 5.03 8.77 1.10
CA ASN A 374 4.86 9.01 -0.33
C ASN A 374 4.24 7.81 -1.06
N SER A 375 4.55 6.59 -0.64
CA SER A 375 3.95 5.37 -1.20
C SER A 375 2.44 5.33 -0.98
N ILE A 376 1.99 5.60 0.25
CA ILE A 376 0.54 5.64 0.58
C ILE A 376 -0.18 6.76 -0.19
N GLN A 377 0.41 7.95 -0.29
CA GLN A 377 -0.16 9.05 -1.09
C GLN A 377 -0.29 8.69 -2.57
N LYS A 378 0.72 8.00 -3.11
CA LYS A 378 0.65 7.48 -4.48
C LYS A 378 -0.48 6.48 -4.62
N LYS A 379 -0.69 5.58 -3.66
CA LYS A 379 -1.82 4.62 -3.66
C LYS A 379 -3.17 5.33 -3.62
N ILE A 380 -3.35 6.33 -2.77
CA ILE A 380 -4.57 7.18 -2.74
C ILE A 380 -4.83 7.81 -4.12
N THR A 381 -3.79 8.35 -4.74
CA THR A 381 -3.89 8.97 -6.07
C THR A 381 -4.26 7.95 -7.14
N ASN A 382 -3.67 6.74 -7.09
CA ASN A 382 -3.99 5.64 -8.00
C ASN A 382 -5.45 5.19 -7.84
N VAL A 383 -5.95 5.03 -6.61
CA VAL A 383 -7.36 4.65 -6.37
C VAL A 383 -8.30 5.66 -7.02
N LYS A 384 -8.10 6.95 -6.77
CA LYS A 384 -8.92 8.02 -7.38
C LYS A 384 -8.86 7.97 -8.90
N LYS A 385 -7.66 7.92 -9.47
CA LYS A 385 -7.45 7.89 -10.93
C LYS A 385 -8.14 6.67 -11.57
N THR A 386 -7.94 5.49 -11.00
CA THR A 386 -8.53 4.25 -11.50
C THR A 386 -10.05 4.25 -11.35
N ALA A 387 -10.59 4.70 -10.20
CA ALA A 387 -12.02 4.79 -9.97
C ALA A 387 -12.71 5.77 -10.93
N THR A 388 -12.15 6.98 -11.10
CA THR A 388 -12.64 7.97 -12.08
C THR A 388 -12.61 7.39 -13.50
N PHE A 389 -11.58 6.61 -13.85
CA PHE A 389 -11.51 5.96 -15.14
C PHE A 389 -12.62 4.91 -15.33
N PHE A 390 -12.86 4.04 -14.36
CA PHE A 390 -13.96 3.05 -14.40
C PHE A 390 -15.35 3.70 -14.46
N LEU A 391 -15.52 4.84 -13.80
CA LEU A 391 -16.73 5.64 -13.87
C LEU A 391 -16.90 6.24 -15.27
N LYS A 392 -15.88 6.95 -15.76
CA LYS A 392 -15.87 7.59 -17.08
C LYS A 392 -16.16 6.59 -18.19
N ASN A 393 -15.46 5.46 -18.20
CA ASN A 393 -15.67 4.43 -19.22
C ASN A 393 -17.06 3.79 -19.13
N GLY A 394 -17.57 3.54 -17.92
CA GLY A 394 -18.92 3.01 -17.74
C GLY A 394 -19.98 3.96 -18.29
N VAL A 395 -19.91 5.24 -17.92
CA VAL A 395 -20.82 6.29 -18.43
C VAL A 395 -20.72 6.39 -19.95
N ARG A 396 -19.50 6.49 -20.49
CA ARG A 396 -19.27 6.55 -21.95
C ARG A 396 -19.88 5.36 -22.68
N THR A 397 -19.66 4.15 -22.17
CA THR A 397 -20.20 2.93 -22.79
C THR A 397 -21.72 2.96 -22.90
N TYR A 398 -22.41 3.43 -21.85
CA TYR A 398 -23.87 3.53 -21.85
C TYR A 398 -24.39 4.68 -22.74
N CYS A 399 -23.69 5.81 -22.77
CA CYS A 399 -24.02 6.93 -23.65
C CYS A 399 -23.80 6.57 -25.14
N ASP A 400 -22.68 5.93 -25.48
CA ASP A 400 -22.37 5.50 -26.86
C ASP A 400 -23.38 4.45 -27.34
N ASN A 401 -23.80 3.54 -26.45
CA ASN A 401 -24.85 2.58 -26.76
C ASN A 401 -26.19 3.28 -27.02
N ALA A 402 -26.55 4.27 -26.19
CA ALA A 402 -27.74 5.09 -26.39
C ALA A 402 -27.69 5.84 -27.74
N GLU A 403 -26.57 6.47 -28.09
CA GLU A 403 -26.38 7.15 -29.37
C GLU A 403 -26.52 6.18 -30.55
N ASN A 404 -25.90 5.00 -30.48
CA ASN A 404 -26.01 3.97 -31.51
C ASN A 404 -27.45 3.47 -31.69
N ILE A 405 -28.22 3.32 -30.61
CA ILE A 405 -29.63 2.95 -30.67
C ILE A 405 -30.45 4.08 -31.31
N ASN A 406 -30.19 5.32 -30.93
CA ASN A 406 -30.84 6.50 -31.51
C ASN A 406 -30.56 6.63 -33.02
N LEU A 407 -29.31 6.41 -33.46
CA LEU A 407 -28.95 6.39 -34.89
C LEU A 407 -29.71 5.31 -35.65
N LYS A 408 -29.88 4.11 -35.08
CA LYS A 408 -30.70 3.04 -35.70
C LYS A 408 -32.16 3.45 -35.84
N LEU A 409 -32.73 4.06 -34.80
CA LEU A 409 -34.09 4.62 -34.81
C LEU A 409 -34.27 5.68 -35.92
N GLN A 410 -33.24 6.48 -36.20
CA GLN A 410 -33.27 7.53 -37.22
C GLN A 410 -33.06 7.02 -38.66
N ILE A 411 -32.20 6.01 -38.84
CA ILE A 411 -31.78 5.54 -40.18
C ILE A 411 -32.77 4.51 -40.76
N GLN A 412 -33.41 3.69 -39.94
CA GLN A 412 -34.34 2.67 -40.45
C GLN A 412 -35.71 3.29 -40.79
N GLY A 413 -35.91 3.63 -42.06
CA GLY A 413 -37.14 4.24 -42.57
C GLY A 413 -38.43 3.39 -42.49
N SER A 414 -38.38 2.20 -41.90
CA SER A 414 -39.55 1.32 -41.66
C SER A 414 -39.27 0.29 -40.56
N ILE A 415 -39.00 0.77 -39.34
CA ILE A 415 -39.01 -0.11 -38.16
C ILE A 415 -40.47 -0.45 -37.82
N GLY A 416 -40.79 -1.74 -37.67
CA GLY A 416 -42.11 -2.16 -37.17
C GLY A 416 -42.37 -1.60 -35.77
N ALA A 417 -43.64 -1.37 -35.41
CA ALA A 417 -44.00 -0.74 -34.14
C ALA A 417 -43.40 -1.45 -32.90
N GLU A 418 -43.32 -2.78 -32.93
CA GLU A 418 -42.70 -3.59 -31.87
C GLU A 418 -41.19 -3.39 -31.76
N ASP A 419 -40.46 -3.40 -32.88
CA ASP A 419 -39.01 -3.17 -32.88
C ASP A 419 -38.66 -1.74 -32.48
N LYS A 420 -39.52 -0.77 -32.83
CA LYS A 420 -39.35 0.62 -32.42
C LYS A 420 -39.51 0.77 -30.90
N SER A 421 -40.58 0.19 -30.33
CA SER A 421 -40.82 0.23 -28.89
C SER A 421 -39.72 -0.48 -28.10
N ARG A 422 -39.17 -1.59 -28.62
CA ARG A 422 -38.01 -2.26 -28.01
C ARG A 422 -36.77 -1.37 -27.99
N LEU A 423 -36.44 -0.73 -29.11
CA LEU A 423 -35.27 0.14 -29.21
C LEU A 423 -35.41 1.40 -28.34
N GLU A 424 -36.61 1.96 -28.23
CA GLU A 424 -36.89 3.09 -27.31
C GLU A 424 -36.69 2.68 -25.84
N ALA A 425 -37.11 1.47 -25.44
CA ALA A 425 -36.86 0.95 -24.09
C ALA A 425 -35.37 0.69 -23.84
N GLU A 426 -34.64 0.11 -24.80
CA GLU A 426 -33.18 -0.09 -24.71
C GLU A 426 -32.42 1.25 -24.60
N LEU A 427 -32.88 2.30 -25.29
CA LEU A 427 -32.33 3.64 -25.21
C LEU A 427 -32.50 4.23 -23.80
N GLU A 428 -33.73 4.18 -23.26
CA GLU A 428 -34.04 4.68 -21.92
C GLU A 428 -33.26 3.93 -20.84
N GLU A 429 -33.20 2.59 -20.93
CA GLU A 429 -32.44 1.77 -20.00
C GLU A 429 -30.95 2.15 -20.00
N SER A 430 -30.36 2.36 -21.18
CA SER A 430 -28.95 2.74 -21.30
C SER A 430 -28.66 4.09 -20.62
N LEU A 431 -29.53 5.09 -20.80
CA LEU A 431 -29.39 6.39 -20.13
C LEU A 431 -29.57 6.30 -18.62
N VAL A 432 -30.54 5.51 -18.14
CA VAL A 432 -30.77 5.28 -16.71
C VAL A 432 -29.56 4.59 -16.05
N LEU A 433 -28.92 3.65 -16.74
CA LEU A 433 -27.71 2.98 -16.26
C LEU A 433 -26.51 3.94 -16.16
N ALA A 434 -26.35 4.84 -17.13
CA ALA A 434 -25.34 5.90 -17.07
C ALA A 434 -25.57 6.82 -15.86
N GLU A 435 -26.80 7.29 -15.67
CA GLU A 435 -27.18 8.17 -14.56
C GLU A 435 -26.98 7.50 -13.19
N ARG A 436 -27.42 6.23 -13.07
CA ARG A 436 -27.24 5.44 -11.85
C ARG A 436 -25.76 5.33 -11.49
N ARG A 437 -24.90 5.04 -12.47
CA ARG A 437 -23.46 4.88 -12.23
C ARG A 437 -22.79 6.19 -11.79
N MET A 438 -23.22 7.34 -12.33
CA MET A 438 -22.80 8.66 -11.85
C MET A 438 -23.26 8.93 -10.41
N LYS A 439 -24.49 8.54 -10.06
CA LYS A 439 -25.06 8.72 -8.71
C LYS A 439 -24.39 7.82 -7.66
N GLU A 440 -24.06 6.59 -8.01
CA GLU A 440 -23.44 5.61 -7.10
C GLU A 440 -21.95 5.89 -6.85
N ASN A 441 -21.30 6.74 -7.66
CA ASN A 441 -19.86 7.01 -7.62
C ASN A 441 -19.56 8.51 -7.61
N GLN A 442 -20.38 9.31 -6.93
CA GLN A 442 -20.28 10.77 -6.92
C GLN A 442 -18.90 11.26 -6.44
N GLU A 443 -18.24 10.52 -5.55
CA GLU A 443 -16.91 10.81 -5.02
C GLU A 443 -15.81 10.81 -6.10
N PHE A 444 -16.06 10.16 -7.24
CA PHE A 444 -15.11 10.05 -8.36
C PHE A 444 -15.56 10.81 -9.61
N LEU A 445 -16.69 11.52 -9.52
CA LEU A 445 -17.29 12.25 -10.63
C LEU A 445 -16.51 13.51 -10.95
N THR A 446 -16.14 13.67 -12.21
CA THR A 446 -15.42 14.84 -12.75
C THR A 446 -16.31 15.60 -13.74
N GLU A 447 -15.95 16.87 -14.02
CA GLU A 447 -16.78 17.73 -14.88
C GLU A 447 -16.85 17.21 -16.32
N ASP A 448 -15.76 16.64 -16.83
CA ASP A 448 -15.72 16.02 -18.16
C ASP A 448 -16.67 14.81 -18.29
N ILE A 449 -16.97 14.10 -17.19
CA ILE A 449 -17.95 13.01 -17.18
C ILE A 449 -19.37 13.59 -17.23
N ARG A 450 -19.61 14.70 -16.53
CA ARG A 450 -20.92 15.40 -16.55
C ARG A 450 -21.20 16.00 -17.92
N GLU A 451 -20.20 16.65 -18.53
CA GLU A 451 -20.28 17.20 -19.88
C GLU A 451 -20.49 16.11 -20.93
N TYR A 452 -19.98 14.89 -20.73
CA TYR A 452 -20.22 13.79 -21.66
C TYR A 452 -21.64 13.22 -21.58
N TYR A 453 -22.22 13.21 -20.38
CA TYR A 453 -23.56 12.65 -20.16
C TYR A 453 -24.69 13.59 -20.61
N ASN A 454 -24.50 14.90 -20.41
CA ASN A 454 -25.47 15.94 -20.76
C ASN A 454 -25.39 16.32 -22.24
#